data_AF-A0A538U765-F1
#
_entry.id   AF-A0A538U765-F1
#
_cell.length_a   1.000
_cell.length_b   1.000
_cell.length_c   1.000
_cell.angle_alpha   90.00
_cell.angle_beta   90.00
_cell.angle_gamma   90.00
#
_symmetry.space_group_name_H-M   'P 1'
#
loop_
_entity.id
_entity.type
_entity.pdbx_description
1 polymer ?
#
loop_
_entity_poly.entity_id
_entity_poly.type
_entity_poly.pdbx_seq_one_letter_code
_entity_poly.pdbx_strand_id
1 'polypeptide(L)'
;MRVENTTLEKKYHDAVEHWRRHWMPDYELLLQSWDKFFPKDEAFCLCAKMEVGTPDMVAVGAHAGEKKRLAPNQLTEEEARHLLAIIRAQASTEFGSIQQHAGTLARAQDDEDRFWVMRVMAEELRHGYQMFHLLLSQDWSKAAGGVKGEDMVEEVLSMGTGSHVLDAFNLDYDSFIDNICFAALVDRVGKYQLTMQKICAYKPMADSMPPMLREEAFHLAAGVIPLRRWAKRAAQDDPYVTMQAIQRSFNKWFPRALEMFGDERGGDTNVKFGFKDMKNREAQDLYLEEVRRMVRDINLRFLRARFPERSPETVEITLDALERDHGRREGVASEDLLRLPDARFFRRKGEPAWTMIGAAGETFTDPEAYLRYLATQLADGYMASRDMKLYGDGLRKVASGEWTAKDATQRMPKLRRVGGNCPCSRAVRWVVDEPAAPSRS
;
A
#
# COMPACT_ATOMS: atom_id res chain seq x y z
N MET A 1 -6.56 -10.84 -25.05
CA MET A 1 -5.25 -10.17 -25.06
C MET A 1 -4.17 -11.23 -24.86
N ARG A 2 -3.00 -11.07 -25.46
CA ARG A 2 -1.90 -12.05 -25.37
C ARG A 2 -0.94 -11.61 -24.27
N VAL A 3 -0.59 -12.52 -23.37
CA VAL A 3 0.38 -12.30 -22.29
C VAL A 3 1.56 -13.25 -22.48
N GLU A 4 2.77 -12.72 -22.40
CA GLU A 4 4.00 -13.50 -22.37
C GLU A 4 4.40 -13.77 -20.92
N ASN A 5 4.66 -15.05 -20.62
CA ASN A 5 5.09 -15.51 -19.31
C ASN A 5 6.57 -15.87 -19.37
N THR A 6 7.39 -15.19 -18.56
CA THR A 6 8.84 -15.37 -18.54
C THR A 6 9.32 -15.73 -17.14
N THR A 7 10.11 -16.80 -17.04
CA THR A 7 10.82 -17.15 -15.82
C THR A 7 12.18 -16.45 -15.82
N LEU A 8 12.57 -15.86 -14.69
CA LEU A 8 13.93 -15.36 -14.44
C LEU A 8 14.95 -16.50 -14.62
N GLU A 9 16.21 -16.14 -14.87
CA GLU A 9 17.29 -17.12 -14.84
C GLU A 9 17.29 -17.89 -13.51
N LYS A 10 17.66 -19.17 -13.58
CA LYS A 10 17.55 -20.13 -12.47
C LYS A 10 18.09 -19.58 -11.15
N LYS A 11 19.24 -18.90 -11.15
CA LYS A 11 19.86 -18.35 -9.93
C LYS A 11 18.97 -17.32 -9.21
N TYR A 12 18.24 -16.47 -9.96
CA TYR A 12 17.34 -15.47 -9.36
C TYR A 12 15.98 -16.07 -9.01
N HIS A 13 15.48 -16.99 -9.85
CA HIS A 13 14.25 -17.72 -9.52
C HIS A 13 14.43 -18.50 -8.21
N ASP A 14 15.54 -19.22 -8.05
CA ASP A 14 15.88 -19.96 -6.82
C ASP A 14 16.01 -19.01 -5.61
N ALA A 15 16.50 -17.79 -5.80
CA ALA A 15 16.58 -16.79 -4.72
C ALA A 15 15.20 -16.32 -4.27
N VAL A 16 14.27 -16.07 -5.21
CA VAL A 16 12.89 -15.73 -4.89
C VAL A 16 12.17 -16.92 -4.23
N GLU A 17 12.37 -18.14 -4.73
CA GLU A 17 11.83 -19.36 -4.10
C GLU A 17 12.36 -19.56 -2.68
N HIS A 18 13.65 -19.31 -2.45
CA HIS A 18 14.23 -19.39 -1.11
C HIS A 18 13.58 -18.36 -0.17
N TRP A 19 13.43 -17.12 -0.62
CA TRP A 19 12.74 -16.07 0.12
C TRP A 19 11.27 -16.43 0.41
N ARG A 20 10.56 -16.93 -0.61
CA ARG A 20 9.16 -17.35 -0.51
C ARG A 20 8.96 -18.41 0.57
N ARG A 21 9.82 -19.43 0.64
CA ARG A 21 9.70 -20.50 1.65
C ARG A 21 9.76 -19.99 3.09
N HIS A 22 10.44 -18.87 3.32
CA HIS A 22 10.50 -18.25 4.65
C HIS A 22 9.20 -17.52 5.00
N TRP A 23 8.66 -16.74 4.06
CA TRP A 23 7.53 -15.84 4.32
C TRP A 23 6.16 -16.43 3.98
N MET A 24 6.12 -17.50 3.18
CA MET A 24 4.91 -18.17 2.71
C MET A 24 5.01 -19.69 2.93
N PRO A 25 5.09 -20.16 4.20
CA PRO A 25 5.23 -21.58 4.50
C PRO A 25 4.03 -22.41 3.99
N ASP A 26 2.84 -21.81 3.95
CA ASP A 26 1.61 -22.46 3.51
C ASP A 26 1.37 -22.35 1.98
N TYR A 27 2.35 -21.89 1.20
CA TYR A 27 2.20 -21.73 -0.26
C TYR A 27 1.80 -23.02 -0.99
N GLU A 28 2.37 -24.17 -0.61
CA GLU A 28 1.99 -25.45 -1.22
C GLU A 28 0.53 -25.83 -0.90
N LEU A 29 0.05 -25.47 0.31
CA LEU A 29 -1.35 -25.67 0.69
C LEU A 29 -2.29 -24.80 -0.15
N LEU A 30 -1.89 -23.56 -0.47
CA LEU A 30 -2.63 -22.70 -1.41
C LEU A 30 -2.77 -23.38 -2.77
N LEU A 31 -1.67 -23.86 -3.34
CA LEU A 31 -1.69 -24.50 -4.66
C LEU A 31 -2.54 -25.77 -4.67
N GLN A 32 -2.41 -26.61 -3.64
CA GLN A 32 -3.20 -27.84 -3.50
C GLN A 32 -4.70 -27.57 -3.31
N SER A 33 -5.05 -26.39 -2.79
CA SER A 33 -6.44 -26.00 -2.55
C SER A 33 -6.98 -25.03 -3.59
N TRP A 34 -6.23 -24.75 -4.67
CA TRP A 34 -6.58 -23.70 -5.63
C TRP A 34 -7.98 -23.93 -6.23
N ASP A 35 -8.26 -25.12 -6.74
CA ASP A 35 -9.55 -25.46 -7.34
C ASP A 35 -10.73 -25.38 -6.35
N LYS A 36 -10.46 -25.54 -5.04
CA LYS A 36 -11.49 -25.43 -4.00
C LYS A 36 -11.93 -23.97 -3.79
N PHE A 37 -10.96 -23.05 -3.72
CA PHE A 37 -11.23 -21.65 -3.38
C PHE A 37 -11.35 -20.73 -4.60
N PHE A 38 -10.74 -21.11 -5.72
CA PHE A 38 -10.66 -20.34 -6.97
C PHE A 38 -11.03 -21.18 -8.20
N PRO A 39 -12.18 -21.89 -8.22
CA PRO A 39 -12.52 -22.86 -9.26
C PRO A 39 -12.68 -22.28 -10.68
N LYS A 40 -12.70 -20.95 -10.81
CA LYS A 40 -12.88 -20.23 -12.08
C LYS A 40 -11.60 -19.55 -12.55
N ASP A 41 -10.54 -19.57 -11.75
CA ASP A 41 -9.28 -18.93 -12.04
C ASP A 41 -8.25 -19.95 -12.51
N GLU A 42 -7.35 -19.53 -13.40
CA GLU A 42 -6.20 -20.36 -13.80
C GLU A 42 -5.30 -20.62 -12.59
N ALA A 43 -4.67 -21.80 -12.56
CA ALA A 43 -3.70 -22.14 -11.53
C ALA A 43 -2.56 -21.12 -11.52
N PHE A 44 -2.13 -20.73 -10.32
CA PHE A 44 -1.05 -19.77 -10.14
C PHE A 44 0.27 -20.25 -10.76
N CYS A 45 0.99 -19.36 -11.46
CA CYS A 45 2.40 -19.53 -11.81
C CYS A 45 3.27 -18.41 -11.24
N LEU A 46 4.47 -18.75 -10.74
CA LEU A 46 5.49 -17.75 -10.43
C LEU A 46 6.29 -17.44 -11.70
N CYS A 47 5.86 -16.37 -12.37
CA CYS A 47 6.26 -16.03 -13.74
C CYS A 47 6.09 -14.51 -13.94
N ALA A 48 7.02 -13.83 -14.61
CA ALA A 48 6.82 -12.44 -15.01
C ALA A 48 5.81 -12.40 -16.18
N LYS A 49 4.75 -11.59 -16.07
CA LYS A 49 3.69 -11.47 -17.08
C LYS A 49 3.82 -10.14 -17.83
N MET A 50 3.97 -10.19 -19.14
CA MET A 50 4.09 -9.01 -19.99
C MET A 50 2.96 -8.99 -21.02
N GLU A 51 2.17 -7.91 -21.07
CA GLU A 51 1.11 -7.79 -22.08
C GLU A 51 1.70 -7.48 -23.46
N VAL A 52 1.29 -8.27 -24.45
CA VAL A 52 1.65 -8.08 -25.85
C VAL A 52 0.63 -7.18 -26.52
N GLY A 53 1.12 -6.19 -27.27
CA GLY A 53 0.27 -5.28 -28.06
C GLY A 53 -0.22 -4.05 -27.30
N THR A 54 0.40 -3.67 -26.18
CA THR A 54 0.19 -2.34 -25.61
C THR A 54 0.68 -1.25 -26.60
N PRO A 55 0.18 0.00 -26.50
CA PRO A 55 0.57 1.07 -27.41
C PRO A 55 2.08 1.33 -27.44
N ASP A 56 2.62 1.49 -28.65
CA ASP A 56 4.05 1.75 -28.90
C ASP A 56 4.44 3.23 -28.79
N MET A 57 3.47 4.14 -28.74
CA MET A 57 3.69 5.58 -28.71
C MET A 57 3.57 6.12 -27.29
N VAL A 58 4.43 7.08 -26.93
CA VAL A 58 4.35 7.82 -25.67
C VAL A 58 3.11 8.71 -25.71
N ALA A 59 2.23 8.57 -24.71
CA ALA A 59 0.92 9.24 -24.72
C ALA A 59 0.97 10.68 -24.19
N VAL A 60 1.86 10.97 -23.23
CA VAL A 60 1.90 12.24 -22.48
C VAL A 60 3.34 12.66 -22.18
N GLY A 61 3.51 13.92 -21.77
CA GLY A 61 4.80 14.46 -21.35
C GLY A 61 5.63 15.02 -22.51
N ALA A 62 6.91 15.26 -22.24
CA ALA A 62 7.83 15.94 -23.15
C ALA A 62 8.12 15.14 -24.45
N HIS A 63 7.96 13.83 -24.40
CA HIS A 63 8.20 12.91 -25.53
C HIS A 63 6.90 12.43 -26.17
N ALA A 64 5.76 13.09 -25.93
CA ALA A 64 4.47 12.67 -26.48
C ALA A 64 4.51 12.58 -28.01
N GLY A 65 4.00 11.47 -28.56
CA GLY A 65 4.04 11.19 -29.99
C GLY A 65 5.36 10.56 -30.49
N GLU A 66 6.32 10.29 -29.61
CA GLU A 66 7.50 9.48 -29.93
C GLU A 66 7.27 7.99 -29.67
N LYS A 67 8.15 7.13 -30.20
CA LYS A 67 8.17 5.71 -29.83
C LYS A 67 8.64 5.52 -28.39
N LYS A 68 7.97 4.65 -27.65
CA LYS A 68 8.39 4.21 -26.31
C LYS A 68 9.78 3.60 -26.35
N ARG A 69 10.52 3.81 -25.27
CA ARG A 69 11.87 3.29 -25.09
C ARG A 69 11.81 1.80 -24.76
N LEU A 70 12.67 1.01 -25.39
CA LEU A 70 12.79 -0.43 -25.17
C LEU A 70 13.94 -0.77 -24.21
N ALA A 71 14.95 0.09 -24.11
CA ALA A 71 16.11 -0.11 -23.25
C ALA A 71 16.41 1.14 -22.39
N PRO A 72 16.97 0.97 -21.17
CA PRO A 72 17.28 2.08 -20.28
C PRO A 72 18.23 3.12 -20.89
N ASN A 73 19.14 2.71 -21.78
CA ASN A 73 20.08 3.61 -22.46
C ASN A 73 19.43 4.52 -23.52
N GLN A 74 18.15 4.31 -23.84
CA GLN A 74 17.35 5.18 -24.71
C GLN A 74 16.59 6.26 -23.93
N LEU A 75 16.62 6.21 -22.60
CA LEU A 75 16.19 7.28 -21.72
C LEU A 75 17.37 8.21 -21.44
N THR A 76 17.10 9.47 -21.09
CA THR A 76 18.14 10.32 -20.48
C THR A 76 18.57 9.72 -19.13
N GLU A 77 19.75 10.12 -18.64
CA GLU A 77 20.25 9.60 -17.35
C GLU A 77 19.32 9.94 -16.17
N GLU A 78 18.73 11.14 -16.18
CA GLU A 78 17.77 11.57 -15.17
C GLU A 78 16.50 10.72 -15.22
N GLU A 79 15.94 10.50 -16.40
CA GLU A 79 14.76 9.64 -16.61
C GLU A 79 15.02 8.20 -16.19
N ALA A 80 16.16 7.62 -16.61
CA ALA A 80 16.52 6.26 -16.25
C ALA A 80 16.69 6.10 -14.73
N ARG A 81 17.35 7.05 -14.06
CA ARG A 81 17.51 7.03 -12.59
C ARG A 81 16.16 7.14 -11.87
N HIS A 82 15.28 8.01 -12.37
CA HIS A 82 13.95 8.21 -11.77
C HIS A 82 13.07 6.96 -11.96
N LEU A 83 13.05 6.38 -13.17
CA LEU A 83 12.31 5.16 -13.45
C LEU A 83 12.84 3.96 -12.66
N LEU A 84 14.16 3.82 -12.54
CA LEU A 84 14.78 2.78 -11.73
C LEU A 84 14.34 2.87 -10.26
N ALA A 85 14.24 4.08 -9.71
CA ALA A 85 13.73 4.29 -8.36
C ALA A 85 12.26 3.84 -8.22
N ILE A 86 11.43 4.05 -9.25
CA ILE A 86 10.04 3.57 -9.28
C ILE A 86 9.98 2.04 -9.33
N ILE A 87 10.75 1.39 -10.22
CA ILE A 87 10.78 -0.08 -10.35
C ILE A 87 11.22 -0.72 -9.03
N ARG A 88 12.25 -0.15 -8.38
CA ARG A 88 12.74 -0.64 -7.08
C ARG A 88 11.73 -0.40 -5.96
N ALA A 89 11.04 0.75 -5.96
CA ALA A 89 9.99 1.02 -5.01
C ALA A 89 8.85 0.01 -5.16
N GLN A 90 8.38 -0.23 -6.39
CA GLN A 90 7.36 -1.24 -6.68
C GLN A 90 7.80 -2.62 -6.21
N ALA A 91 9.00 -3.09 -6.59
CA ALA A 91 9.50 -4.39 -6.12
C ALA A 91 9.50 -4.47 -4.58
N SER A 92 9.98 -3.41 -3.91
CA SER A 92 10.00 -3.35 -2.46
C SER A 92 8.61 -3.40 -1.82
N THR A 93 7.57 -2.85 -2.43
CA THR A 93 6.21 -2.88 -1.86
C THR A 93 5.64 -4.29 -1.91
N GLU A 94 5.86 -5.02 -3.00
CA GLU A 94 5.22 -6.34 -3.16
C GLU A 94 5.83 -7.36 -2.19
N PHE A 95 7.15 -7.31 -1.99
CA PHE A 95 7.78 -8.15 -0.97
C PHE A 95 7.42 -7.68 0.46
N GLY A 96 7.26 -6.37 0.67
CA GLY A 96 6.87 -5.81 1.96
C GLY A 96 5.46 -6.21 2.39
N SER A 97 4.48 -6.19 1.48
CA SER A 97 3.10 -6.58 1.80
C SER A 97 3.02 -8.04 2.24
N ILE A 98 3.74 -8.94 1.56
CA ILE A 98 3.81 -10.37 1.93
C ILE A 98 4.30 -10.54 3.37
N GLN A 99 5.35 -9.82 3.78
CA GLN A 99 5.87 -9.89 5.15
C GLN A 99 4.83 -9.42 6.17
N GLN A 100 4.11 -8.34 5.87
CA GLN A 100 3.06 -7.81 6.74
C GLN A 100 1.87 -8.78 6.87
N HIS A 101 1.39 -9.30 5.74
CA HIS A 101 0.30 -10.29 5.69
C HIS A 101 0.67 -11.55 6.49
N ALA A 102 1.87 -12.09 6.25
CA ALA A 102 2.36 -13.31 6.89
C ALA A 102 2.32 -13.22 8.43
N GLY A 103 2.60 -12.04 9.00
CA GLY A 103 2.65 -11.82 10.46
C GLY A 103 1.31 -12.06 11.19
N THR A 104 0.19 -12.03 10.47
CA THR A 104 -1.15 -12.17 11.07
C THR A 104 -2.08 -13.13 10.32
N LEU A 105 -1.62 -13.77 9.24
CA LEU A 105 -2.39 -14.70 8.40
C LEU A 105 -3.05 -15.84 9.20
N ALA A 106 -2.32 -16.45 10.13
CA ALA A 106 -2.81 -17.55 10.96
C ALA A 106 -3.96 -17.15 11.91
N ARG A 107 -4.26 -15.86 12.03
CA ARG A 107 -5.33 -15.32 12.89
C ARG A 107 -6.67 -15.16 12.16
N ALA A 108 -6.77 -15.60 10.90
CA ALA A 108 -8.00 -15.59 10.13
C ALA A 108 -9.13 -16.36 10.84
N GLN A 109 -10.34 -15.82 10.80
CA GLN A 109 -11.54 -16.48 11.37
C GLN A 109 -12.17 -17.49 10.42
N ASP A 110 -12.13 -17.18 9.12
CA ASP A 110 -12.72 -17.97 8.05
C ASP A 110 -11.60 -18.48 7.14
N ASP A 111 -11.62 -19.77 6.79
CA ASP A 111 -10.65 -20.36 5.85
C ASP A 111 -10.71 -19.65 4.50
N GLU A 112 -11.90 -19.29 4.02
CA GLU A 112 -12.07 -18.53 2.76
C GLU A 112 -11.19 -17.27 2.76
N ASP A 113 -11.25 -16.48 3.84
CA ASP A 113 -10.46 -15.25 3.95
C ASP A 113 -8.98 -15.52 4.08
N ARG A 114 -8.59 -16.58 4.78
CA ARG A 114 -7.19 -17.00 4.84
C ARG A 114 -6.67 -17.32 3.45
N PHE A 115 -7.38 -18.14 2.68
CA PHE A 115 -6.95 -18.53 1.32
C PHE A 115 -6.97 -17.34 0.36
N TRP A 116 -7.90 -16.40 0.51
CA TRP A 116 -7.92 -15.17 -0.28
C TRP A 116 -6.70 -14.29 0.00
N VAL A 117 -6.31 -14.09 1.26
CA VAL A 117 -5.07 -13.38 1.60
C VAL A 117 -3.84 -14.13 1.10
N MET A 118 -3.82 -15.47 1.17
CA MET A 118 -2.73 -16.26 0.60
C MET A 118 -2.59 -16.08 -0.91
N ARG A 119 -3.72 -15.97 -1.65
CA ARG A 119 -3.71 -15.64 -3.08
C ARG A 119 -3.15 -14.25 -3.32
N VAL A 120 -3.58 -13.23 -2.56
CA VAL A 120 -2.99 -11.88 -2.62
C VAL A 120 -1.48 -11.96 -2.44
N MET A 121 -0.98 -12.62 -1.38
CA MET A 121 0.46 -12.77 -1.15
C MET A 121 1.19 -13.48 -2.30
N ALA A 122 0.57 -14.48 -2.95
CA ALA A 122 1.16 -15.14 -4.11
C ALA A 122 1.19 -14.23 -5.35
N GLU A 123 0.11 -13.47 -5.58
CA GLU A 123 0.04 -12.50 -6.67
C GLU A 123 1.04 -11.35 -6.46
N GLU A 124 1.22 -10.86 -5.23
CA GLU A 124 2.28 -9.91 -4.87
C GLU A 124 3.69 -10.48 -5.06
N LEU A 125 3.91 -11.76 -4.74
CA LEU A 125 5.20 -12.41 -5.01
C LEU A 125 5.53 -12.36 -6.51
N ARG A 126 4.52 -12.59 -7.36
CA ARG A 126 4.66 -12.52 -8.81
C ARG A 126 4.82 -11.08 -9.29
N HIS A 127 4.17 -10.10 -8.67
CA HIS A 127 4.40 -8.68 -8.95
C HIS A 127 5.87 -8.28 -8.69
N GLY A 128 6.42 -8.68 -7.54
CA GLY A 128 7.84 -8.46 -7.22
C GLY A 128 8.77 -9.19 -8.18
N TYR A 129 8.45 -10.45 -8.54
CA TYR A 129 9.16 -11.24 -9.54
C TYR A 129 9.19 -10.56 -10.91
N GLN A 130 8.09 -9.92 -11.30
CA GLN A 130 7.97 -9.18 -12.54
C GLN A 130 8.81 -7.90 -12.53
N MET A 131 8.89 -7.19 -11.41
CA MET A 131 9.81 -6.06 -11.27
C MET A 131 11.27 -6.51 -11.33
N PHE A 132 11.62 -7.67 -10.76
CA PHE A 132 12.95 -8.27 -10.94
C PHE A 132 13.24 -8.61 -12.39
N HIS A 133 12.25 -9.05 -13.17
CA HIS A 133 12.42 -9.24 -14.60
C HIS A 133 12.82 -7.94 -15.32
N LEU A 134 12.22 -6.80 -14.94
CA LEU A 134 12.60 -5.49 -15.48
C LEU A 134 14.03 -5.07 -15.06
N LEU A 135 14.44 -5.39 -13.83
CA LEU A 135 15.80 -5.08 -13.34
C LEU A 135 16.89 -5.94 -13.97
N LEU A 136 16.56 -7.18 -14.36
CA LEU A 136 17.52 -8.18 -14.84
C LEU A 136 17.58 -8.29 -16.36
N SER A 137 16.51 -7.91 -17.08
CA SER A 137 16.45 -8.05 -18.54
C SER A 137 17.28 -7.02 -19.31
N GLN A 138 17.70 -5.93 -18.67
CA GLN A 138 18.47 -4.84 -19.27
C GLN A 138 19.52 -4.29 -18.29
N ASP A 139 20.57 -3.66 -18.82
CA ASP A 139 21.62 -3.06 -17.99
C ASP A 139 21.20 -1.67 -17.47
N TRP A 140 20.96 -1.61 -16.15
CA TRP A 140 20.64 -0.38 -15.42
C TRP A 140 21.87 0.27 -14.75
N SER A 141 23.06 -0.31 -14.88
CA SER A 141 24.24 0.08 -14.10
C SER A 141 24.60 1.56 -14.26
N LYS A 142 24.45 2.13 -15.47
CA LYS A 142 24.67 3.56 -15.70
C LYS A 142 23.74 4.45 -14.87
N ALA A 143 22.45 4.10 -14.79
CA ALA A 143 21.47 4.84 -13.98
C ALA A 143 21.67 4.62 -12.47
N ALA A 144 22.29 3.49 -12.11
CA ALA A 144 22.48 3.04 -10.74
C ALA A 144 23.89 3.33 -10.16
N GLY A 145 24.72 4.13 -10.83
CA GLY A 145 26.07 4.42 -10.37
C GLY A 145 27.00 3.21 -10.32
N GLY A 146 26.80 2.24 -11.22
CA GLY A 146 27.59 1.02 -11.34
C GLY A 146 27.01 -0.22 -10.64
N VAL A 147 25.94 -0.05 -9.84
CA VAL A 147 25.24 -1.17 -9.17
C VAL A 147 24.54 -2.04 -10.21
N LYS A 148 24.73 -3.37 -10.14
CA LYS A 148 24.12 -4.30 -11.10
C LYS A 148 22.72 -4.71 -10.65
N GLY A 149 21.90 -5.18 -11.59
CA GLY A 149 20.55 -5.70 -11.28
C GLY A 149 20.57 -6.81 -10.24
N GLU A 150 21.61 -7.65 -10.23
CA GLU A 150 21.79 -8.74 -9.26
C GLU A 150 21.90 -8.21 -7.82
N ASP A 151 22.68 -7.14 -7.62
CA ASP A 151 22.86 -6.51 -6.31
C ASP A 151 21.57 -5.84 -5.84
N MET A 152 20.80 -5.25 -6.76
CA MET A 152 19.49 -4.65 -6.45
C MET A 152 18.47 -5.70 -6.03
N VAL A 153 18.49 -6.88 -6.68
CA VAL A 153 17.64 -8.03 -6.30
C VAL A 153 18.02 -8.53 -4.90
N GLU A 154 19.32 -8.72 -4.61
CA GLU A 154 19.77 -9.10 -3.26
C GLU A 154 19.35 -8.05 -2.22
N GLU A 155 19.49 -6.76 -2.55
CA GLU A 155 19.10 -5.67 -1.67
C GLU A 155 17.61 -5.76 -1.30
N VAL A 156 16.71 -5.85 -2.31
CA VAL A 156 15.26 -5.93 -2.10
C VAL A 156 14.89 -7.19 -1.32
N LEU A 157 15.41 -8.36 -1.69
CA LEU A 157 15.13 -9.61 -0.96
C LEU A 157 15.64 -9.59 0.48
N SER A 158 16.63 -8.75 0.79
CA SER A 158 17.16 -8.60 2.14
C SER A 158 16.43 -7.58 3.01
N MET A 159 15.47 -6.85 2.46
CA MET A 159 14.64 -5.92 3.22
C MET A 159 13.71 -6.70 4.17
N GLY A 160 13.52 -6.13 5.35
CA GLY A 160 12.47 -6.51 6.29
C GLY A 160 11.62 -5.29 6.68
N THR A 161 10.54 -5.52 7.41
CA THR A 161 9.74 -4.45 8.02
C THR A 161 10.63 -3.42 8.73
N GLY A 162 10.52 -2.17 8.32
CA GLY A 162 11.35 -1.05 8.76
C GLY A 162 12.39 -0.58 7.72
N SER A 163 12.65 -1.36 6.67
CA SER A 163 13.64 -1.04 5.61
C SER A 163 13.07 -0.96 4.19
N HIS A 164 11.78 -1.22 3.99
CA HIS A 164 11.14 -1.06 2.69
C HIS A 164 11.11 0.41 2.27
N VAL A 165 11.03 0.65 0.97
CA VAL A 165 11.13 1.99 0.37
C VAL A 165 9.99 2.91 0.82
N LEU A 166 8.78 2.37 0.97
CA LEU A 166 7.59 3.12 1.39
C LEU A 166 7.18 2.78 2.82
N ASP A 167 6.98 3.81 3.64
CA ASP A 167 6.72 3.67 5.08
C ASP A 167 5.47 2.83 5.42
N ALA A 168 4.46 2.79 4.55
CA ALA A 168 3.27 1.97 4.77
C ALA A 168 3.60 0.47 4.89
N PHE A 169 4.67 0.01 4.22
CA PHE A 169 5.15 -1.36 4.23
C PHE A 169 6.15 -1.64 5.36
N ASN A 170 6.38 -0.64 6.22
CA ASN A 170 7.24 -0.73 7.39
C ASN A 170 6.45 -0.74 8.70
N LEU A 171 5.13 -0.93 8.63
CA LEU A 171 4.24 -1.00 9.79
C LEU A 171 3.71 -2.42 9.97
N ASP A 172 3.85 -2.98 11.16
CA ASP A 172 3.32 -4.32 11.44
C ASP A 172 1.79 -4.33 11.41
N TYR A 173 1.20 -5.48 11.07
CA TYR A 173 -0.23 -5.73 11.22
C TYR A 173 -0.53 -6.18 12.67
N ASP A 174 -1.54 -5.58 13.29
CA ASP A 174 -1.92 -5.91 14.67
C ASP A 174 -2.84 -7.13 14.74
N SER A 175 -3.63 -7.36 13.70
CA SER A 175 -4.62 -8.44 13.65
C SER A 175 -4.96 -8.85 12.22
N PHE A 176 -5.76 -9.91 12.05
CA PHE A 176 -6.24 -10.28 10.73
C PHE A 176 -7.11 -9.19 10.07
N ILE A 177 -7.75 -8.32 10.86
CA ILE A 177 -8.51 -7.17 10.34
C ILE A 177 -7.62 -6.25 9.50
N ASP A 178 -6.34 -6.10 9.88
CA ASP A 178 -5.39 -5.29 9.12
C ASP A 178 -5.12 -5.87 7.72
N ASN A 179 -5.11 -7.19 7.53
CA ASN A 179 -4.96 -7.78 6.18
C ASN A 179 -6.06 -7.29 5.25
N ILE A 180 -7.29 -7.33 5.74
CA ILE A 180 -8.48 -7.02 4.95
C ILE A 180 -8.62 -5.51 4.74
N CYS A 181 -8.37 -4.70 5.78
CA CYS A 181 -8.40 -3.25 5.67
C CYS A 181 -7.26 -2.72 4.79
N PHE A 182 -6.07 -3.34 4.84
CA PHE A 182 -4.97 -3.00 3.96
C PHE A 182 -5.33 -3.28 2.51
N ALA A 183 -5.83 -4.48 2.18
CA ALA A 183 -6.29 -4.77 0.82
C ALA A 183 -7.42 -3.83 0.36
N ALA A 184 -8.31 -3.42 1.27
CA ALA A 184 -9.41 -2.51 0.94
C ALA A 184 -8.96 -1.06 0.65
N LEU A 185 -7.86 -0.61 1.27
CA LEU A 185 -7.41 0.79 1.29
C LEU A 185 -6.06 0.99 0.58
N VAL A 186 -5.05 0.22 0.96
CA VAL A 186 -3.66 0.36 0.49
C VAL A 186 -3.43 -0.30 -0.87
N ASP A 187 -3.85 -1.55 -1.09
CA ASP A 187 -3.77 -2.20 -2.42
C ASP A 187 -4.60 -1.43 -3.46
N ARG A 188 -5.70 -0.80 -3.01
CA ARG A 188 -6.45 0.13 -3.85
C ARG A 188 -5.60 1.30 -4.36
N VAL A 189 -4.59 1.77 -3.61
CA VAL A 189 -3.60 2.74 -4.13
C VAL A 189 -2.75 2.11 -5.22
N GLY A 190 -2.36 0.83 -5.07
CA GLY A 190 -1.69 0.03 -6.09
C GLY A 190 -2.44 0.08 -7.44
N LYS A 191 -3.75 -0.17 -7.44
CA LYS A 191 -4.60 0.01 -8.64
C LYS A 191 -4.39 1.38 -9.30
N TYR A 192 -4.39 2.48 -8.54
CA TYR A 192 -4.18 3.82 -9.12
C TYR A 192 -2.78 3.97 -9.69
N GLN A 193 -1.74 3.55 -8.95
CA GLN A 193 -0.35 3.64 -9.41
C GLN A 193 -0.15 2.85 -10.71
N LEU A 194 -0.59 1.59 -10.74
CA LEU A 194 -0.49 0.72 -11.92
C LEU A 194 -1.32 1.26 -13.10
N THR A 195 -2.51 1.81 -12.82
CA THR A 195 -3.37 2.43 -13.85
C THR A 195 -2.68 3.62 -14.50
N MET A 196 -2.08 4.50 -13.70
CA MET A 196 -1.36 5.65 -14.24
C MET A 196 -0.07 5.22 -14.93
N GLN A 197 0.62 4.17 -14.45
CA GLN A 197 1.90 3.72 -14.99
C GLN A 197 1.77 2.86 -16.26
N LYS A 198 0.59 2.33 -16.60
CA LYS A 198 0.41 1.51 -17.82
C LYS A 198 0.72 2.26 -19.11
N ILE A 199 0.79 3.59 -19.07
CA ILE A 199 1.15 4.43 -20.22
C ILE A 199 2.66 4.72 -20.32
N CYS A 200 3.47 4.21 -19.39
CA CYS A 200 4.88 4.56 -19.21
C CYS A 200 5.66 4.65 -20.54
N ALA A 201 6.46 5.70 -20.69
CA ALA A 201 7.32 5.93 -21.84
C ALA A 201 8.39 4.82 -22.03
N TYR A 202 8.67 4.04 -21.00
CA TYR A 202 9.45 2.81 -21.08
C TYR A 202 8.53 1.60 -21.31
N LYS A 203 8.62 1.01 -22.50
CA LYS A 203 7.72 -0.05 -22.98
C LYS A 203 7.67 -1.26 -22.06
N PRO A 204 8.78 -1.81 -21.53
CA PRO A 204 8.70 -2.95 -20.62
C PRO A 204 7.92 -2.65 -19.32
N MET A 205 8.07 -1.46 -18.74
CA MET A 205 7.24 -1.06 -17.59
C MET A 205 5.77 -0.97 -17.99
N ALA A 206 5.45 -0.34 -19.13
CA ALA A 206 4.07 -0.25 -19.61
C ALA A 206 3.44 -1.63 -19.88
N ASP A 207 4.21 -2.59 -20.39
CA ASP A 207 3.76 -3.96 -20.69
C ASP A 207 3.52 -4.79 -19.43
N SER A 208 4.20 -4.47 -18.33
CA SER A 208 4.07 -5.21 -17.08
C SER A 208 2.84 -4.80 -16.26
N MET A 209 2.31 -3.58 -16.44
CA MET A 209 1.19 -3.08 -15.61
C MET A 209 -0.16 -3.78 -15.87
N PRO A 210 -0.61 -4.06 -17.12
CA PRO A 210 -1.95 -4.60 -17.36
C PRO A 210 -2.21 -5.99 -16.75
N PRO A 211 -1.26 -6.95 -16.79
CA PRO A 211 -1.41 -8.20 -16.05
C PRO A 211 -1.58 -7.97 -14.54
N MET A 212 -0.73 -7.15 -13.92
CA MET A 212 -0.83 -6.81 -12.49
C MET A 212 -2.20 -6.19 -12.16
N LEU A 213 -2.69 -5.26 -12.99
CA LEU A 213 -4.01 -4.64 -12.80
C LEU A 213 -5.17 -5.65 -12.81
N ARG A 214 -5.05 -6.74 -13.57
CA ARG A 214 -6.08 -7.80 -13.58
C ARG A 214 -6.08 -8.59 -12.27
N GLU A 215 -4.90 -8.81 -11.69
CA GLU A 215 -4.75 -9.49 -10.40
C GLU A 215 -5.12 -8.57 -9.23
N GLU A 216 -4.76 -7.28 -9.31
CA GLU A 216 -5.14 -6.26 -8.32
C GLU A 216 -6.66 -6.18 -8.11
N ALA A 217 -7.46 -6.42 -9.15
CA ALA A 217 -8.92 -6.47 -9.02
C ALA A 217 -9.38 -7.53 -8.00
N PHE A 218 -8.67 -8.65 -7.88
CA PHE A 218 -8.91 -9.65 -6.85
C PHE A 218 -8.50 -9.15 -5.47
N HIS A 219 -7.35 -8.46 -5.33
CA HIS A 219 -6.92 -7.89 -4.05
C HIS A 219 -7.98 -6.94 -3.47
N LEU A 220 -8.52 -6.06 -4.32
CA LEU A 220 -9.60 -5.15 -3.95
C LEU A 220 -10.87 -5.90 -3.50
N ALA A 221 -11.19 -7.00 -4.17
CA ALA A 221 -12.32 -7.85 -3.77
C ALA A 221 -12.05 -8.55 -2.42
N ALA A 222 -10.80 -8.97 -2.18
CA ALA A 222 -10.36 -9.59 -0.93
C ALA A 222 -10.34 -8.64 0.26
N GLY A 223 -10.24 -7.32 0.04
CA GLY A 223 -10.54 -6.33 1.07
C GLY A 223 -12.05 -6.12 1.27
N VAL A 224 -12.81 -5.91 0.20
CA VAL A 224 -14.19 -5.40 0.30
C VAL A 224 -15.20 -6.49 0.69
N ILE A 225 -15.10 -7.69 0.13
CA ILE A 225 -16.08 -8.75 0.35
C ILE A 225 -16.09 -9.19 1.83
N PRO A 226 -14.94 -9.43 2.48
CA PRO A 226 -14.92 -9.77 3.89
C PRO A 226 -15.44 -8.63 4.77
N LEU A 227 -15.10 -7.37 4.49
CA LEU A 227 -15.67 -6.20 5.20
C LEU A 227 -17.19 -6.16 5.12
N ARG A 228 -17.79 -6.45 3.97
CA ARG A 228 -19.26 -6.55 3.83
C ARG A 228 -19.85 -7.67 4.67
N ARG A 229 -19.18 -8.83 4.76
CA ARG A 229 -19.64 -9.94 5.60
C ARG A 229 -19.51 -9.61 7.08
N TRP A 230 -18.38 -9.05 7.50
CA TRP A 230 -18.14 -8.63 8.89
C TRP A 230 -19.12 -7.54 9.32
N ALA A 231 -19.41 -6.54 8.48
CA ALA A 231 -20.40 -5.53 8.79
C ALA A 231 -21.82 -6.12 9.00
N LYS A 232 -22.20 -7.14 8.22
CA LYS A 232 -23.48 -7.85 8.44
C LYS A 232 -23.49 -8.62 9.76
N ARG A 233 -22.41 -9.34 10.07
CA ARG A 233 -22.28 -10.10 11.33
C ARG A 233 -22.29 -9.14 12.53
N ALA A 234 -21.56 -8.03 12.46
CA ALA A 234 -21.53 -6.99 13.49
C ALA A 234 -22.92 -6.35 13.71
N ALA A 235 -23.72 -6.18 12.66
CA ALA A 235 -25.11 -5.70 12.79
C ALA A 235 -26.04 -6.68 13.51
N GLN A 236 -25.62 -7.94 13.64
CA GLN A 236 -26.29 -9.03 14.34
C GLN A 236 -25.63 -9.32 15.70
N ASP A 237 -24.88 -8.35 16.23
CA ASP A 237 -24.20 -8.41 17.53
C ASP A 237 -23.14 -9.53 17.64
N ASP A 238 -22.55 -9.96 16.52
CA ASP A 238 -21.36 -10.82 16.53
C ASP A 238 -20.18 -10.09 17.21
N PRO A 239 -19.60 -10.66 18.28
CA PRO A 239 -18.58 -9.97 19.07
C PRO A 239 -17.16 -10.04 18.46
N TYR A 240 -16.91 -10.89 17.46
CA TYR A 240 -15.53 -11.20 17.06
C TYR A 240 -14.88 -10.11 16.19
N VAL A 241 -15.62 -9.54 15.23
CA VAL A 241 -15.17 -8.39 14.42
C VAL A 241 -16.27 -7.33 14.43
N THR A 242 -16.07 -6.30 15.24
CA THR A 242 -17.02 -5.19 15.38
C THR A 242 -16.74 -4.07 14.37
N MET A 243 -17.75 -3.23 14.10
CA MET A 243 -17.57 -2.00 13.31
C MET A 243 -16.49 -1.09 13.91
N GLN A 244 -16.39 -1.03 15.25
CA GLN A 244 -15.35 -0.26 15.93
C GLN A 244 -13.93 -0.83 15.70
N ALA A 245 -13.77 -2.16 15.69
CA ALA A 245 -12.48 -2.79 15.41
C ALA A 245 -12.03 -2.49 13.97
N ILE A 246 -12.96 -2.56 13.01
CA ILE A 246 -12.71 -2.16 11.62
C ILE A 246 -12.36 -0.66 11.55
N GLN A 247 -13.10 0.21 12.24
CA GLN A 247 -12.83 1.66 12.26
C GLN A 247 -11.42 1.99 12.77
N ARG A 248 -10.94 1.33 13.82
CA ARG A 248 -9.56 1.53 14.32
C ARG A 248 -8.50 1.14 13.30
N SER A 249 -8.75 0.07 12.54
CA SER A 249 -7.87 -0.34 11.44
C SER A 249 -7.93 0.65 10.26
N PHE A 250 -9.12 1.18 9.92
CA PHE A 250 -9.27 2.26 8.95
C PHE A 250 -8.51 3.52 9.38
N ASN A 251 -8.60 3.91 10.65
CA ASN A 251 -7.87 5.04 11.22
C ASN A 251 -6.34 4.87 11.11
N LYS A 252 -5.84 3.63 11.17
CA LYS A 252 -4.44 3.31 10.93
C LYS A 252 -4.09 3.41 9.44
N TRP A 253 -4.79 2.70 8.56
CA TRP A 253 -4.37 2.47 7.18
C TRP A 253 -4.78 3.55 6.19
N PHE A 254 -5.92 4.20 6.38
CA PHE A 254 -6.36 5.27 5.48
C PHE A 254 -5.34 6.41 5.32
N PRO A 255 -4.77 6.98 6.41
CA PRO A 255 -3.74 8.01 6.25
C PRO A 255 -2.46 7.47 5.60
N ARG A 256 -2.11 6.18 5.79
CA ARG A 256 -0.97 5.56 5.09
C ARG A 256 -1.22 5.45 3.59
N ALA A 257 -2.43 5.08 3.19
CA ALA A 257 -2.84 5.01 1.80
C ALA A 257 -2.76 6.39 1.12
N LEU A 258 -3.22 7.46 1.79
CA LEU A 258 -3.07 8.82 1.25
C LEU A 258 -1.62 9.22 1.05
N GLU A 259 -0.72 8.85 1.97
CA GLU A 259 0.70 9.15 1.87
C GLU A 259 1.44 8.37 0.78
N MET A 260 0.91 7.22 0.35
CA MET A 260 1.47 6.44 -0.75
C MET A 260 1.32 7.11 -2.12
N PHE A 261 0.42 8.08 -2.27
CA PHE A 261 0.40 8.94 -3.44
C PHE A 261 1.59 9.92 -3.47
N GLY A 262 2.29 10.13 -2.34
CA GLY A 262 3.33 11.13 -2.17
C GLY A 262 2.78 12.49 -1.74
N ASP A 263 3.60 13.53 -1.81
CA ASP A 263 3.15 14.92 -1.58
C ASP A 263 2.11 15.29 -2.64
N GLU A 264 0.97 15.87 -2.22
CA GLU A 264 -0.16 16.17 -3.10
C GLU A 264 0.22 17.13 -4.24
N ARG A 265 1.21 17.99 -4.01
CA ARG A 265 1.73 18.94 -5.02
C ARG A 265 2.67 18.28 -6.03
N GLY A 266 3.03 17.02 -5.82
CA GLY A 266 3.97 16.28 -6.65
C GLY A 266 3.34 15.60 -7.89
N GLY A 267 4.20 14.92 -8.64
CA GLY A 267 3.82 14.14 -9.82
C GLY A 267 4.26 14.77 -11.15
N ASP A 268 4.55 16.06 -11.17
CA ASP A 268 4.96 16.81 -12.37
C ASP A 268 6.11 16.16 -13.14
N THR A 269 7.19 15.76 -12.47
CA THR A 269 8.33 15.11 -13.11
C THR A 269 7.95 13.81 -13.82
N ASN A 270 7.10 12.99 -13.20
CA ASN A 270 6.65 11.73 -13.78
C ASN A 270 5.71 11.94 -14.97
N VAL A 271 4.85 12.96 -14.92
CA VAL A 271 4.01 13.35 -16.06
C VAL A 271 4.89 13.87 -17.20
N LYS A 272 5.87 14.73 -16.90
CA LYS A 272 6.82 15.26 -17.87
C LYS A 272 7.61 14.14 -18.57
N PHE A 273 8.09 13.15 -17.84
CA PHE A 273 8.82 12.01 -18.41
C PHE A 273 7.91 10.96 -19.07
N GLY A 274 6.59 11.14 -19.02
CA GLY A 274 5.63 10.19 -19.56
C GLY A 274 5.60 8.86 -18.80
N PHE A 275 5.99 8.84 -17.52
CA PHE A 275 5.95 7.64 -16.67
C PHE A 275 4.57 7.43 -16.04
N LYS A 276 3.76 8.48 -15.96
CA LYS A 276 2.36 8.42 -15.53
C LYS A 276 1.56 9.57 -16.13
N ASP A 277 0.24 9.45 -16.21
CA ASP A 277 -0.64 10.45 -16.85
C ASP A 277 -1.32 11.43 -15.89
N MET A 278 -1.17 11.22 -14.58
CA MET A 278 -1.92 11.97 -13.57
C MET A 278 -1.04 12.42 -12.40
N LYS A 279 -1.32 13.61 -11.87
CA LYS A 279 -0.64 14.17 -10.69
C LYS A 279 -1.13 13.52 -9.40
N ASN A 280 -0.37 13.70 -8.32
CA ASN A 280 -0.65 13.03 -7.04
C ASN A 280 -2.02 13.44 -6.47
N ARG A 281 -2.32 14.74 -6.43
CA ARG A 281 -3.62 15.24 -5.94
C ARG A 281 -4.80 14.70 -6.73
N GLU A 282 -4.74 14.74 -8.05
CA GLU A 282 -5.83 14.26 -8.91
C GLU A 282 -6.11 12.77 -8.67
N ALA A 283 -5.05 11.94 -8.59
CA ALA A 283 -5.21 10.52 -8.28
C ALA A 283 -5.76 10.28 -6.87
N GLN A 284 -5.32 11.08 -5.89
CA GLN A 284 -5.79 11.01 -4.51
C GLN A 284 -7.27 11.41 -4.40
N ASP A 285 -7.73 12.44 -5.13
CA ASP A 285 -9.13 12.87 -5.13
C ASP A 285 -10.06 11.78 -5.69
N LEU A 286 -9.66 11.13 -6.78
CA LEU A 286 -10.38 9.97 -7.32
C LEU A 286 -10.42 8.80 -6.33
N TYR A 287 -9.30 8.52 -5.66
CA TYR A 287 -9.22 7.48 -4.62
C TYR A 287 -10.16 7.79 -3.45
N LEU A 288 -10.19 9.03 -2.98
CA LEU A 288 -11.08 9.46 -1.91
C LEU A 288 -12.55 9.24 -2.27
N GLU A 289 -12.96 9.56 -3.50
CA GLU A 289 -14.31 9.29 -3.97
C GLU A 289 -14.65 7.78 -4.01
N GLU A 290 -13.73 6.95 -4.51
CA GLU A 290 -13.90 5.50 -4.55
C GLU A 290 -14.05 4.92 -3.13
N VAL A 291 -13.19 5.33 -2.20
CA VAL A 291 -13.23 4.86 -0.81
C VAL A 291 -14.48 5.33 -0.08
N ARG A 292 -14.94 6.58 -0.30
CA ARG A 292 -16.23 7.04 0.25
C ARG A 292 -17.39 6.15 -0.20
N ARG A 293 -17.44 5.79 -1.48
CA ARG A 293 -18.48 4.88 -2.01
C ARG A 293 -18.37 3.47 -1.40
N MET A 294 -17.16 2.96 -1.21
CA MET A 294 -16.92 1.67 -0.56
C MET A 294 -17.43 1.67 0.89
N VAL A 295 -17.07 2.68 1.68
CA VAL A 295 -17.52 2.82 3.08
C VAL A 295 -19.05 2.91 3.15
N ARG A 296 -19.66 3.70 2.25
CA ARG A 296 -21.12 3.81 2.17
C ARG A 296 -21.78 2.47 1.87
N ASP A 297 -21.27 1.68 0.92
CA ASP A 297 -21.80 0.34 0.65
C ASP A 297 -21.65 -0.60 1.86
N ILE A 298 -20.52 -0.57 2.59
CA ILE A 298 -20.36 -1.37 3.82
C ILE A 298 -21.41 -0.96 4.88
N ASN A 299 -21.63 0.33 5.09
CA ASN A 299 -22.65 0.84 6.01
C ASN A 299 -24.08 0.44 5.57
N LEU A 300 -24.37 0.44 4.26
CA LEU A 300 -25.64 -0.09 3.76
C LEU A 300 -25.81 -1.58 4.04
N ARG A 301 -24.74 -2.39 3.99
CA ARG A 301 -24.80 -3.81 4.37
C ARG A 301 -25.09 -3.97 5.86
N PHE A 302 -24.45 -3.17 6.70
CA PHE A 302 -24.71 -3.13 8.14
C PHE A 302 -26.18 -2.81 8.41
N LEU A 303 -26.70 -1.70 7.88
CA LEU A 303 -28.08 -1.25 8.13
C LEU A 303 -29.13 -2.23 7.58
N ARG A 304 -28.90 -2.81 6.39
CA ARG A 304 -29.82 -3.84 5.83
C ARG A 304 -29.85 -5.11 6.69
N ALA A 305 -28.73 -5.48 7.31
CA ALA A 305 -28.70 -6.61 8.24
C ALA A 305 -29.32 -6.26 9.60
N ARG A 306 -29.19 -4.99 10.03
CA ARG A 306 -29.77 -4.49 11.29
C ARG A 306 -31.30 -4.35 11.24
N PHE A 307 -31.83 -4.03 10.05
CA PHE A 307 -33.25 -3.77 9.80
C PHE A 307 -33.76 -4.61 8.59
N PRO A 308 -33.78 -5.95 8.71
CA PRO A 308 -34.12 -6.85 7.59
C PRO A 308 -35.55 -6.68 7.04
N GLU A 309 -36.46 -6.12 7.84
CA GLU A 309 -37.85 -5.84 7.47
C GLU A 309 -38.02 -4.55 6.63
N ARG A 310 -36.97 -3.73 6.49
CA ARG A 310 -37.03 -2.46 5.77
C ARG A 310 -36.73 -2.65 4.28
N SER A 311 -37.36 -1.80 3.45
CA SER A 311 -37.00 -1.75 2.03
C SER A 311 -35.59 -1.16 1.84
N PRO A 312 -34.89 -1.52 0.75
CA PRO A 312 -33.60 -0.91 0.42
C PRO A 312 -33.62 0.62 0.37
N GLU A 313 -34.71 1.20 -0.13
CA GLU A 313 -34.92 2.65 -0.22
C GLU A 313 -35.00 3.29 1.16
N THR A 314 -35.75 2.70 2.09
CA THR A 314 -35.83 3.21 3.47
C THR A 314 -34.47 3.15 4.17
N VAL A 315 -33.69 2.09 3.95
CA VAL A 315 -32.33 1.99 4.52
C VAL A 315 -31.40 3.08 3.97
N GLU A 316 -31.50 3.39 2.69
CA GLU A 316 -30.71 4.47 2.08
C GLU A 316 -31.08 5.84 2.65
N ILE A 317 -32.37 6.12 2.82
CA ILE A 317 -32.86 7.35 3.48
C ILE A 317 -32.34 7.44 4.92
N THR A 318 -32.34 6.33 5.67
CA THR A 318 -31.80 6.29 7.03
C THR A 318 -30.30 6.58 7.05
N LEU A 319 -29.53 6.00 6.12
CA LEU A 319 -28.10 6.29 6.01
C LEU A 319 -27.84 7.76 5.68
N ASP A 320 -28.58 8.34 4.72
CA ASP A 320 -28.46 9.75 4.36
C ASP A 320 -28.74 10.68 5.53
N ALA A 321 -29.73 10.35 6.35
CA ALA A 321 -30.04 11.11 7.56
C ALA A 321 -28.94 10.98 8.62
N LEU A 322 -28.38 9.78 8.81
CA LEU A 322 -27.28 9.54 9.74
C LEU A 322 -25.98 10.25 9.32
N GLU A 323 -25.69 10.29 8.02
CA GLU A 323 -24.53 11.00 7.46
C GLU A 323 -24.69 12.52 7.53
N ARG A 324 -25.92 13.04 7.39
CA ARG A 324 -26.18 14.49 7.44
C ARG A 324 -26.17 15.07 8.85
N ASP A 325 -26.88 14.43 9.78
CA ASP A 325 -27.17 15.01 11.08
C ASP A 325 -26.22 14.53 12.19
N HIS A 326 -25.35 13.54 11.89
CA HIS A 326 -24.47 12.86 12.85
C HIS A 326 -25.20 12.43 14.14
N GLY A 327 -26.46 12.03 14.00
CA GLY A 327 -27.37 11.76 15.11
C GLY A 327 -27.58 10.27 15.38
N ARG A 328 -28.69 9.99 16.09
CA ARG A 328 -29.18 8.62 16.35
C ARG A 328 -30.53 8.41 15.66
N ARG A 329 -30.69 7.28 14.97
CA ARG A 329 -31.93 6.86 14.32
C ARG A 329 -32.16 5.39 14.62
N GLU A 330 -33.36 5.06 15.11
CA GLU A 330 -33.79 3.65 15.27
C GLU A 330 -32.80 2.79 16.08
N GLY A 331 -32.19 3.39 17.11
CA GLY A 331 -31.22 2.69 17.97
C GLY A 331 -29.80 2.63 17.42
N VAL A 332 -29.56 3.01 16.16
CA VAL A 332 -28.23 3.14 15.54
C VAL A 332 -27.78 4.59 15.61
N ALA A 333 -26.62 4.82 16.20
CA ALA A 333 -25.95 6.10 16.18
C ALA A 333 -25.00 6.18 14.98
N SER A 334 -24.69 7.38 14.52
CA SER A 334 -23.73 7.55 13.43
C SER A 334 -22.32 7.05 13.80
N GLU A 335 -22.00 6.89 15.10
CA GLU A 335 -20.77 6.31 15.63
C GLU A 335 -20.72 4.77 15.50
N ASP A 336 -21.88 4.12 15.31
CA ASP A 336 -21.97 2.68 15.08
C ASP A 336 -21.62 2.30 13.63
N LEU A 337 -21.51 3.29 12.74
CA LEU A 337 -21.18 3.15 11.33
C LEU A 337 -19.69 3.43 11.07
N LEU A 338 -19.16 2.87 9.98
CA LEU A 338 -17.83 3.25 9.51
C LEU A 338 -17.84 4.67 8.98
N ARG A 339 -16.76 5.39 9.26
CA ARG A 339 -16.50 6.74 8.77
C ARG A 339 -15.11 6.79 8.16
N LEU A 340 -14.99 7.53 7.07
CA LEU A 340 -13.68 7.90 6.58
C LEU A 340 -13.14 9.04 7.46
N PRO A 341 -11.97 8.91 8.09
CA PRO A 341 -11.42 10.02 8.85
C PRO A 341 -11.06 11.18 7.91
N ASP A 342 -10.96 12.40 8.46
CA ASP A 342 -10.52 13.58 7.74
C ASP A 342 -9.21 13.29 6.98
N ALA A 343 -9.08 13.74 5.73
CA ALA A 343 -7.90 13.44 4.90
C ALA A 343 -6.57 13.97 5.48
N ARG A 344 -6.64 14.88 6.46
CA ARG A 344 -5.51 15.44 7.20
C ARG A 344 -5.21 14.68 8.50
N PHE A 345 -6.10 13.81 8.94
CA PHE A 345 -5.97 13.03 10.17
C PHE A 345 -4.68 12.20 10.14
N PHE A 346 -3.88 12.32 11.20
CA PHE A 346 -2.74 11.45 11.47
C PHE A 346 -1.79 11.28 10.26
N ARG A 347 -1.42 12.39 9.62
CA ARG A 347 -0.51 12.43 8.45
C ARG A 347 0.94 12.72 8.87
N ARG A 348 1.89 12.02 8.24
CA ARG A 348 3.36 12.12 8.36
C ARG A 348 4.01 12.65 7.08
N LYS A 349 3.28 12.63 5.96
CA LYS A 349 3.70 13.12 4.65
C LYS A 349 2.59 13.92 3.97
N GLY A 350 3.01 14.74 3.02
CA GLY A 350 2.14 15.63 2.26
C GLY A 350 1.92 16.98 2.95
N GLU A 351 1.02 17.78 2.38
CA GLU A 351 0.67 19.10 2.88
C GLU A 351 0.22 19.10 4.36
N PRO A 352 -0.58 18.13 4.86
CA PRO A 352 -0.97 18.08 6.27
C PRO A 352 0.01 17.33 7.18
N ALA A 353 1.25 17.07 6.74
CA ALA A 353 2.22 16.32 7.54
C ALA A 353 2.45 16.95 8.92
N TRP A 354 2.39 16.12 9.96
CA TRP A 354 2.61 16.49 11.36
C TRP A 354 1.63 17.52 11.92
N THR A 355 0.50 17.73 11.24
CA THR A 355 -0.63 18.47 11.82
C THR A 355 -1.35 17.62 12.87
N MET A 356 -1.93 18.28 13.88
CA MET A 356 -2.70 17.62 14.94
C MET A 356 -4.19 17.79 14.65
N ILE A 357 -4.65 17.12 13.59
CA ILE A 357 -6.05 17.09 13.15
C ILE A 357 -6.65 15.75 13.54
N GLY A 358 -7.82 15.77 14.18
CA GLY A 358 -8.61 14.61 14.58
C GLY A 358 -9.33 13.95 13.41
N ALA A 359 -9.86 12.75 13.66
CA ALA A 359 -10.55 11.95 12.67
C ALA A 359 -11.83 12.61 12.14
N ALA A 360 -12.49 13.50 12.90
CA ALA A 360 -13.63 14.29 12.43
C ALA A 360 -13.24 15.74 12.04
N GLY A 361 -11.94 16.04 11.96
CA GLY A 361 -11.42 17.35 11.59
C GLY A 361 -11.20 18.30 12.78
N GLU A 362 -11.32 17.82 14.01
CA GLU A 362 -11.04 18.59 15.22
C GLU A 362 -9.58 19.02 15.27
N THR A 363 -9.27 20.22 15.77
CA THR A 363 -7.89 20.70 15.84
C THR A 363 -7.36 20.62 17.26
N PHE A 364 -6.10 20.22 17.40
CA PHE A 364 -5.38 20.18 18.66
C PHE A 364 -4.16 21.09 18.60
N THR A 365 -3.79 21.68 19.75
CA THR A 365 -2.59 22.51 19.90
C THR A 365 -1.59 21.92 20.89
N ASP A 366 -2.04 21.03 21.78
CA ASP A 366 -1.19 20.28 22.71
C ASP A 366 -0.86 18.89 22.14
N PRO A 367 0.43 18.55 21.91
CA PRO A 367 0.81 17.22 21.42
C PRO A 367 0.40 16.10 22.37
N GLU A 368 0.36 16.32 23.68
CA GLU A 368 -0.05 15.27 24.62
C GLU A 368 -1.56 14.99 24.56
N ALA A 369 -2.38 16.05 24.42
CA ALA A 369 -3.81 15.90 24.18
C ALA A 369 -4.08 15.15 22.87
N TYR A 370 -3.35 15.46 21.80
CA TYR A 370 -3.48 14.76 20.53
C TYR A 370 -3.02 13.29 20.61
N LEU A 371 -1.92 12.99 21.30
CA LEU A 371 -1.48 11.60 21.50
C LEU A 371 -2.47 10.78 22.33
N ARG A 372 -3.08 11.38 23.37
CA ARG A 372 -4.19 10.75 24.11
C ARG A 372 -5.41 10.55 23.21
N TYR A 373 -5.72 11.50 22.34
CA TYR A 373 -6.80 11.35 21.36
C TYR A 373 -6.51 10.19 20.39
N LEU A 374 -5.31 10.11 19.81
CA LEU A 374 -4.91 9.00 18.94
C LEU A 374 -5.06 7.64 19.64
N ALA A 375 -4.78 7.55 20.94
CA ALA A 375 -4.98 6.34 21.72
C ALA A 375 -6.45 5.88 21.79
N THR A 376 -7.42 6.78 21.58
CA THR A 376 -8.84 6.43 21.48
C THR A 376 -9.25 5.98 20.06
N GLN A 377 -8.46 6.37 19.06
CA GLN A 377 -8.78 6.17 17.63
C GLN A 377 -8.05 4.99 17.00
N LEU A 378 -6.90 4.60 17.53
CA LEU A 378 -6.03 3.56 16.98
C LEU A 378 -6.10 2.27 17.82
N ALA A 379 -5.62 1.17 17.26
CA ALA A 379 -5.53 -0.10 17.99
C ALA A 379 -4.45 -0.01 19.10
N ASP A 380 -4.71 -0.64 20.24
CA ASP A 380 -3.81 -0.61 21.40
C ASP A 380 -2.44 -1.20 21.06
N GLY A 381 -2.41 -2.27 20.25
CA GLY A 381 -1.17 -2.88 19.74
C GLY A 381 -0.32 -1.89 18.94
N TYR A 382 -0.96 -1.10 18.07
CA TYR A 382 -0.28 -0.07 17.30
C TYR A 382 0.21 1.08 18.18
N MET A 383 -0.60 1.53 19.14
CA MET A 383 -0.21 2.56 20.10
C MET A 383 1.00 2.15 20.96
N ALA A 384 1.11 0.87 21.28
CA ALA A 384 2.24 0.30 22.02
C ALA A 384 3.49 0.07 21.14
N SER A 385 3.40 0.29 19.82
CA SER A 385 4.49 0.03 18.89
C SER A 385 5.64 1.05 19.03
N ARG A 386 6.83 0.62 18.60
CA ARG A 386 8.00 1.52 18.50
C ARG A 386 7.74 2.66 17.52
N ASP A 387 7.02 2.40 16.44
CA ASP A 387 6.68 3.40 15.43
C ASP A 387 5.84 4.54 16.04
N MET A 388 4.83 4.21 16.85
CA MET A 388 4.02 5.23 17.53
C MET A 388 4.81 6.01 18.59
N LYS A 389 5.74 5.37 19.29
CA LYS A 389 6.67 6.08 20.19
C LYS A 389 7.50 7.12 19.43
N LEU A 390 8.10 6.72 18.29
CA LEU A 390 8.92 7.59 17.46
C LEU A 390 8.10 8.74 16.84
N TYR A 391 6.87 8.45 16.42
CA TYR A 391 5.93 9.48 15.99
C TYR A 391 5.64 10.49 17.11
N GLY A 392 5.36 10.04 18.33
CA GLY A 392 5.13 10.93 19.46
C GLY A 392 6.33 11.83 19.77
N ASP A 393 7.54 11.28 19.75
CA ASP A 393 8.78 12.03 19.95
C ASP A 393 9.00 13.08 18.84
N GLY A 394 8.78 12.70 17.58
CA GLY A 394 8.85 13.62 16.45
C GLY A 394 7.81 14.73 16.53
N LEU A 395 6.57 14.39 16.92
CA LEU A 395 5.46 15.34 17.03
C LEU A 395 5.76 16.40 18.09
N ARG A 396 6.29 16.01 19.26
CA ARG A 396 6.70 16.95 20.32
C ARG A 396 7.73 17.95 19.83
N LYS A 397 8.69 17.50 19.03
CA LYS A 397 9.74 18.34 18.45
C LYS A 397 9.22 19.29 17.37
N VAL A 398 8.23 18.85 16.59
CA VAL A 398 7.53 19.74 15.66
C VAL A 398 6.72 20.78 16.41
N ALA A 399 5.98 20.38 17.44
CA ALA A 399 5.16 21.27 18.25
C ALA A 399 5.97 22.31 19.04
N SER A 400 7.19 21.96 19.48
CA SER A 400 8.10 22.89 20.15
C SER A 400 8.86 23.82 19.19
N GLY A 401 8.77 23.58 17.88
CA GLY A 401 9.54 24.30 16.86
C GLY A 401 11.01 23.86 16.74
N GLU A 402 11.43 22.80 17.44
CA GLU A 402 12.78 22.23 17.28
C GLU A 402 12.97 21.66 15.87
N TRP A 403 11.94 21.00 15.33
CA TRP A 403 11.93 20.40 13.99
C TRP A 403 10.86 21.03 13.12
N THR A 404 11.16 21.20 11.83
CA THR A 404 10.10 21.41 10.84
C THR A 404 9.38 20.09 10.54
N ALA A 405 8.18 20.15 9.96
CA ALA A 405 7.50 18.95 9.47
C ALA A 405 8.38 18.15 8.48
N LYS A 406 9.14 18.85 7.63
CA LYS A 406 10.09 18.24 6.69
C LYS A 406 11.21 17.48 7.42
N ASP A 407 11.78 18.07 8.48
CA ASP A 407 12.79 17.40 9.29
C ASP A 407 12.23 16.12 9.91
N ALA A 408 11.05 16.20 10.50
CA ALA A 408 10.41 15.04 11.13
C ALA A 408 10.10 13.93 10.11
N THR A 409 9.62 14.26 8.91
CA THR A 409 9.41 13.28 7.82
C THR A 409 10.72 12.62 7.37
N GLN A 410 11.83 13.35 7.32
CA GLN A 410 13.12 12.81 6.88
C GLN A 410 13.83 11.97 7.96
N ARG A 411 13.63 12.32 9.24
CA ARG A 411 14.27 11.69 10.40
C ARG A 411 13.54 10.45 10.94
N MET A 412 12.46 10.02 10.30
CA MET A 412 11.81 8.76 10.67
C MET A 412 12.83 7.60 10.52
N PRO A 413 13.07 6.81 11.59
CA PRO A 413 14.10 5.78 11.57
C PRO A 413 13.87 4.75 10.48
N LYS A 414 14.96 4.33 9.83
CA LYS A 414 14.95 3.27 8.82
C LYS A 414 15.86 2.14 9.28
N LEU A 415 15.47 0.88 9.07
CA LEU A 415 16.41 -0.22 9.12
C LEU A 415 17.38 -0.05 7.95
N ARG A 416 18.67 -0.03 8.25
CA ARG A 416 19.71 -0.12 7.23
C ARG A 416 20.71 -1.20 7.62
N ARG A 417 21.26 -1.86 6.61
CA ARG A 417 22.48 -2.65 6.79
C ARG A 417 23.60 -1.67 7.17
N VAL A 418 24.21 -1.86 8.34
CA VAL A 418 25.31 -1.01 8.82
C VAL A 418 26.47 -1.94 9.19
N GLY A 419 27.52 -1.96 8.37
CA GLY A 419 28.69 -2.80 8.61
C GLY A 419 29.80 -2.59 7.57
N GLY A 420 31.06 -2.52 8.04
CA GLY A 420 32.27 -2.30 7.24
C GLY A 420 32.76 -3.54 6.48
N ASN A 421 34.00 -3.49 6.00
CA ASN A 421 34.63 -4.40 5.02
C ASN A 421 34.56 -5.93 5.27
N CYS A 422 33.97 -6.44 6.37
CA CYS A 422 33.74 -7.89 6.53
C CYS A 422 32.38 -8.31 5.96
N PRO A 423 32.31 -9.30 5.05
CA PRO A 423 31.07 -9.91 4.59
C PRO A 423 30.21 -10.52 5.72
N CYS A 424 30.86 -10.84 6.85
CA CYS A 424 30.30 -11.47 8.04
C CYS A 424 29.63 -10.50 9.04
N SER A 425 29.94 -9.20 8.97
CA SER A 425 29.56 -8.22 10.00
C SER A 425 28.28 -7.44 9.68
N ARG A 426 27.36 -8.03 8.90
CA ARG A 426 26.15 -7.34 8.40
C ARG A 426 25.05 -7.31 9.47
N ALA A 427 25.23 -6.51 10.52
CA ALA A 427 24.14 -6.22 11.44
C ALA A 427 23.18 -5.19 10.79
N VAL A 428 21.88 -5.45 10.85
CA VAL A 428 20.87 -4.45 10.50
C VAL A 428 20.60 -3.62 11.75
N ARG A 429 20.67 -2.29 11.65
CA ARG A 429 20.36 -1.39 12.76
C ARG A 429 19.39 -0.31 12.31
N TRP A 430 18.63 0.20 13.26
CA TRP A 430 17.85 1.41 13.08
C TRP A 430 18.81 2.60 12.96
N VAL A 431 18.72 3.31 11.84
CA VAL A 431 19.49 4.53 11.58
C VAL A 431 18.51 5.67 11.40
N VAL A 432 18.83 6.82 12.01
CA VAL A 432 18.17 8.10 11.74
C VAL A 432 19.09 8.87 10.82
N ASP A 433 18.58 9.32 9.68
CA ASP A 433 19.33 10.24 8.83
C ASP A 433 19.42 11.60 9.54
N GLU A 434 20.63 12.07 9.81
CA GLU A 434 20.82 13.48 10.17
C GLU A 434 20.55 14.32 8.91
N PRO A 435 19.72 15.38 8.98
CA PRO A 435 19.53 16.25 7.83
C PRO A 435 20.86 16.88 7.45
N ALA A 436 21.10 16.98 6.14
CA ALA A 436 22.29 17.62 5.61
C ALA A 436 22.45 19.01 6.25
N ALA A 437 23.64 19.28 6.80
CA ALA A 437 23.96 20.61 7.32
C ALA A 437 23.68 21.65 6.23
N PRO A 438 23.07 22.80 6.57
CA PRO A 438 22.84 23.85 5.58
C PRO A 438 24.18 24.19 4.92
N SER A 439 24.20 24.17 3.59
CA SER A 439 25.36 24.61 2.82
C SER A 439 25.71 26.01 3.29
N ARG A 440 26.88 26.18 3.92
CA ARG A 440 27.40 27.51 4.23
C ARG A 440 27.58 28.21 2.89
N SER A 441 26.78 29.23 2.65
CA SER A 441 26.89 30.14 1.50
C SER A 441 28.22 30.84 1.48
#